data_AF-T0GXM0-F1
#
_entry.id   AF-T0GXM0-F1
#
_cell.length_a   1.000
_cell.length_b   1.000
_cell.length_c   1.000
_cell.angle_alpha   90.00
_cell.angle_beta   90.00
_cell.angle_gamma   90.00
#
_symmetry.space_group_name_H-M   'P 1'
#
loop_
_entity.id
_entity.type
_entity.pdbx_description
1 polymer ?
#
loop_
_entity_poly.entity_id
_entity_poly.type
_entity_poly.pdbx_seq_one_letter_code
_entity_poly.pdbx_strand_id
1 'polypeptide(L)'
;MTTPNKHCTVRIDRTKYDRLVALAQERGCSASDLLRAAVDNFLASGQLLTASQRRIARISEFQQLAIDIIIRERFPEYRDRIIAETDKRLELYHGA
;
A
#
# COMPACT_ATOMS: atom_id res chain seq x y z
N MET A 1 13.43 -25.98 12.71
CA MET A 1 13.12 -25.44 14.04
C MET A 1 11.61 -25.30 14.13
N THR A 2 10.95 -26.03 15.03
CA THR A 2 9.49 -25.94 15.22
C THR A 2 9.17 -24.68 15.99
N THR A 3 8.56 -23.70 15.32
CA THR A 3 8.06 -22.49 15.95
C THR A 3 7.00 -22.87 17.00
N PRO A 4 7.06 -22.37 18.24
CA PRO A 4 6.06 -22.71 19.26
C PRO A 4 4.70 -22.12 18.86
N ASN A 5 3.72 -23.00 18.68
CA ASN A 5 2.34 -22.60 18.36
C ASN A 5 1.54 -22.38 19.64
N LYS A 6 0.79 -21.27 19.71
CA LYS A 6 -0.17 -20.99 20.79
C LYS A 6 -1.59 -21.20 20.28
N HIS A 7 -2.39 -22.00 20.99
CA HIS A 7 -3.82 -22.13 20.68
C HIS A 7 -4.55 -20.83 21.04
N CYS A 8 -5.35 -20.31 20.09
CA CYS A 8 -6.22 -19.17 20.31
C CYS A 8 -7.59 -19.44 19.68
N THR A 9 -8.63 -18.85 20.27
CA THR A 9 -10.00 -18.94 19.76
C THR A 9 -10.43 -17.57 19.28
N VAL A 10 -10.88 -17.48 18.03
CA VAL A 10 -11.37 -16.26 17.40
C VAL A 10 -12.82 -16.44 16.98
N ARG A 11 -13.64 -15.41 17.24
CA ARG A 11 -15.03 -15.36 16.77
C ARG A 11 -15.05 -14.72 15.39
N ILE A 12 -15.60 -15.43 14.42
CA ILE A 12 -15.74 -14.98 13.03
C ILE A 12 -17.24 -14.99 12.71
N ASP A 13 -17.69 -13.98 11.98
CA ASP A 13 -19.04 -13.94 11.45
C ASP A 13 -19.34 -15.21 10.62
N ARG A 14 -20.56 -15.72 10.73
CA ARG A 14 -20.96 -16.99 10.13
C ARG A 14 -20.77 -16.99 8.61
N THR A 15 -21.18 -15.93 7.93
CA THR A 15 -21.06 -15.83 6.46
C THR A 15 -19.60 -15.83 6.00
N LYS A 16 -18.73 -15.18 6.77
CA LYS A 16 -17.28 -15.14 6.50
C LYS A 16 -16.64 -16.50 6.75
N TYR A 17 -17.06 -17.21 7.80
CA TYR A 17 -16.57 -18.55 8.09
C TYR A 17 -16.98 -19.55 7.00
N ASP A 18 -18.23 -19.50 6.54
CA ASP A 18 -18.69 -20.39 5.47
C ASP A 18 -17.91 -20.16 4.16
N ARG A 19 -17.63 -18.89 3.81
CA ARG A 19 -16.75 -18.55 2.67
C ARG A 19 -15.32 -19.06 2.85
N LEU A 20 -14.77 -18.95 4.06
CA LEU A 20 -13.43 -19.46 4.37
C LEU A 20 -13.37 -20.98 4.19
N VAL A 21 -14.38 -21.71 4.67
CA VAL A 21 -14.45 -23.17 4.54
C VAL A 21 -14.52 -23.59 3.07
N ALA A 22 -15.35 -22.92 2.26
CA ALA A 22 -15.43 -23.19 0.82
C ALA A 22 -14.07 -22.99 0.13
N LEU A 23 -13.40 -21.87 0.40
CA LEU A 23 -12.06 -21.59 -0.14
C LEU A 23 -11.00 -22.59 0.33
N ALA A 24 -11.10 -23.08 1.57
CA ALA A 24 -10.18 -24.08 2.09
C ALA A 24 -10.38 -25.44 1.41
N GLN A 25 -11.64 -25.83 1.15
CA GLN A 25 -11.98 -27.04 0.40
C GLN A 25 -11.46 -26.97 -1.04
N GLU A 26 -11.65 -25.85 -1.74
CA GLU A 26 -11.12 -25.64 -3.10
C GLU A 26 -9.60 -25.80 -3.16
N ARG A 27 -8.89 -25.44 -2.07
CA ARG A 27 -7.42 -25.50 -1.97
C ARG A 27 -6.90 -26.80 -1.34
N GLY A 28 -7.79 -27.72 -0.96
CA GLY A 28 -7.43 -28.98 -0.30
C GLY A 28 -6.76 -28.80 1.07
N CYS A 29 -7.05 -27.71 1.80
CA CYS A 29 -6.48 -27.43 3.12
C CYS A 29 -7.57 -27.23 4.19
N SER A 30 -7.17 -27.21 5.47
CA SER A 30 -8.12 -26.90 6.55
C SER A 30 -8.38 -25.40 6.64
N ALA A 31 -9.56 -25.02 7.13
CA ALA A 31 -9.89 -23.61 7.38
C ALA A 31 -8.88 -22.95 8.35
N SER A 32 -8.35 -23.71 9.30
CA SER A 32 -7.30 -23.27 10.23
C SER A 32 -5.98 -22.99 9.53
N ASP A 33 -5.59 -23.80 8.55
CA ASP A 33 -4.36 -23.58 7.77
C ASP A 33 -4.49 -22.36 6.87
N LEU A 34 -5.66 -22.18 6.25
CA LEU A 34 -5.96 -21.01 5.46
C LEU A 34 -5.94 -19.73 6.31
N LEU A 35 -6.50 -19.77 7.52
CA LEU A 35 -6.44 -18.66 8.48
C LEU A 35 -5.01 -18.33 8.89
N ARG A 36 -4.20 -19.36 9.19
CA ARG A 36 -2.80 -19.16 9.60
C ARG A 36 -2.00 -18.51 8.47
N ALA A 37 -2.14 -19.01 7.24
CA ALA A 37 -1.50 -18.42 6.06
C ALA A 37 -1.98 -16.99 5.78
N ALA A 38 -3.28 -16.70 5.98
CA ALA A 38 -3.81 -15.35 5.83
C ALA A 38 -3.21 -14.38 6.86
N VAL A 39 -3.08 -14.80 8.11
CA VAL A 39 -2.44 -14.01 9.18
C VAL A 39 -0.96 -13.78 8.86
N ASP A 40 -0.22 -14.83 8.48
CA ASP A 40 1.19 -14.72 8.10
C ASP A 40 1.39 -13.73 6.94
N ASN A 41 0.57 -13.85 5.90
CA ASN A 41 0.58 -12.93 4.76
C ASN A 41 0.21 -11.50 5.15
N PHE A 42 -0.77 -11.32 6.04
CA PHE A 42 -1.16 -10.00 6.52
C PHE A 42 -0.03 -9.32 7.30
N LEU A 43 0.61 -10.06 8.22
CA LEU A 43 1.73 -9.56 9.03
C LEU A 43 2.97 -9.27 8.16
N ALA A 44 3.25 -10.09 7.16
CA ALA A 44 4.33 -9.86 6.21
C ALA A 44 4.04 -8.67 5.26
N SER A 45 2.81 -8.56 4.76
CA SER A 45 2.42 -7.50 3.81
C SER A 45 2.31 -6.13 4.45
N GLY A 46 1.92 -6.01 5.72
CA GLY A 46 1.91 -4.72 6.44
C GLY A 46 3.30 -4.06 6.49
N GLN A 47 4.35 -4.87 6.65
CA GLN A 47 5.74 -4.38 6.60
C GLN A 47 6.16 -3.97 5.19
N LEU A 48 5.74 -4.71 4.16
CA LEU A 48 6.04 -4.39 2.77
C LEU A 48 5.30 -3.14 2.28
N LEU A 49 4.05 -2.95 2.66
CA LEU A 49 3.24 -1.78 2.29
C LEU A 49 3.84 -0.50 2.90
N THR A 50 4.20 -0.52 4.18
CA THR A 50 4.80 0.63 4.86
C THR A 50 6.20 0.95 4.33
N ALA A 51 7.03 -0.07 4.04
CA ALA A 51 8.32 0.12 3.39
C ALA A 51 8.19 0.66 1.96
N SER A 52 7.22 0.14 1.19
CA SER A 52 6.92 0.57 -0.17
C SER A 52 6.46 2.03 -0.22
N GLN A 53 5.55 2.43 0.68
CA GLN A 53 5.08 3.81 0.79
C GLN A 53 6.22 4.79 1.09
N ARG A 54 7.11 4.45 2.04
CA ARG A 54 8.29 5.30 2.33
C ARG A 54 9.25 5.38 1.16
N ARG A 55 9.43 4.28 0.43
CA ARG A 55 10.29 4.26 -0.77
C ARG A 55 9.70 5.11 -1.88
N ILE A 56 8.39 5.00 -2.13
CA ILE A 56 7.68 5.82 -3.12
C ILE A 56 7.80 7.30 -2.75
N ALA A 57 7.51 7.66 -1.50
CA ALA A 57 7.68 9.04 -1.03
C ALA A 57 9.10 9.56 -1.29
N ARG A 58 10.13 8.78 -0.95
CA ARG A 58 11.53 9.18 -1.20
C ARG A 58 11.85 9.37 -2.69
N ILE A 59 11.34 8.49 -3.56
CA ILE A 59 11.55 8.61 -5.01
C ILE A 59 10.80 9.84 -5.56
N SER A 60 9.57 10.08 -5.10
CA SER A 60 8.78 11.24 -5.50
C SER A 60 9.47 12.55 -5.10
N GLU A 61 9.96 12.66 -3.85
CA GLU A 61 10.71 13.83 -3.39
C GLU A 61 11.99 14.04 -4.20
N PHE A 62 12.74 12.96 -4.48
CA PHE A 62 13.92 13.04 -5.32
C PHE A 62 13.60 13.56 -6.74
N GLN A 63 12.52 13.08 -7.35
CA GLN A 63 12.08 13.52 -8.66
C GLN A 63 11.63 14.99 -8.65
N GLN A 64 10.86 15.41 -7.65
CA GLN A 64 10.43 16.80 -7.48
C GLN A 64 11.62 17.73 -7.34
N LEU A 65 12.61 17.37 -6.51
CA LEU A 65 13.82 18.17 -6.32
C LEU A 65 14.66 18.24 -7.59
N ALA A 66 14.85 17.12 -8.29
CA ALA A 66 15.61 17.08 -9.54
C ALA A 66 14.96 17.98 -10.61
N ILE A 67 13.63 17.92 -10.75
CA ILE A 67 12.89 18.76 -11.71
C ILE A 67 13.00 20.24 -11.33
N ASP A 68 12.87 20.60 -10.06
CA ASP A 68 13.00 21.99 -9.61
C ASP A 68 14.40 22.55 -9.92
N ILE A 69 15.47 21.77 -9.69
CA ILE A 69 16.84 22.14 -10.06
C ILE A 69 16.94 22.34 -11.58
N ILE A 70 16.45 21.40 -12.38
CA ILE A 70 16.51 21.48 -13.85
C ILE A 70 15.77 22.73 -14.37
N ILE A 71 14.57 23.01 -13.85
CA ILE A 71 13.78 24.18 -14.26
C ILE A 71 14.54 25.46 -13.89
N ARG A 72 15.06 25.56 -12.66
CA ARG A 72 15.80 26.76 -12.21
C ARG A 72 17.05 27.02 -13.03
N GLU A 73 17.79 25.98 -13.41
CA GLU A 73 19.07 26.14 -14.11
C GLU A 73 18.92 26.28 -15.63
N ARG A 74 17.93 25.60 -16.24
CA ARG A 74 17.81 25.51 -17.70
C ARG A 74 16.64 26.28 -18.28
N PHE A 75 15.56 26.46 -17.52
CA PHE A 75 14.28 27.00 -18.00
C PHE A 75 13.61 27.92 -16.95
N PRO A 76 14.33 28.88 -16.37
CA PRO A 76 13.84 29.68 -15.24
C PRO A 76 12.56 30.47 -15.58
N GLU A 77 12.39 30.86 -16.85
CA GLU A 77 11.23 31.60 -17.36
C GLU A 77 9.91 30.83 -17.26
N TYR A 78 9.95 29.50 -17.15
CA TYR A 78 8.75 28.67 -17.04
C TYR A 78 8.31 28.43 -15.60
N ARG A 79 9.12 28.79 -14.60
CA ARG A 79 8.86 28.46 -13.19
C ARG A 79 7.49 28.97 -12.73
N ASP A 80 7.22 30.26 -12.91
CA ASP A 80 5.99 30.88 -12.42
C ASP A 80 4.76 30.40 -13.20
N ARG A 81 4.93 30.11 -14.50
CA ARG A 81 3.87 29.51 -15.33
C ARG A 81 3.51 28.10 -14.87
N ILE A 82 4.51 27.29 -14.51
CA ILE A 82 4.29 25.93 -14.01
C ILE A 82 3.57 25.97 -12.66
N ILE A 83 3.93 26.90 -11.77
CA ILE A 83 3.25 27.09 -10.48
C ILE A 83 1.78 27.45 -10.73
N ALA A 84 1.50 28.50 -11.52
CA ALA A 84 0.14 28.95 -11.79
C ALA A 84 -0.74 27.88 -12.45
N GLU A 85 -0.18 27.10 -13.39
CA GLU A 85 -0.92 25.99 -14.02
C GLU A 85 -1.14 24.82 -13.06
N THR A 86 -0.21 24.56 -12.13
CA THR A 86 -0.39 23.57 -11.07
C THR A 86 -1.55 23.96 -10.15
N ASP A 87 -1.58 25.20 -9.69
CA ASP A 87 -2.64 25.71 -8.81
C ASP A 87 -4.01 25.59 -9.48
N LYS A 88 -4.11 26.04 -10.74
CA LYS A 88 -5.34 25.91 -11.54
C LYS A 88 -5.82 24.46 -11.67
N ARG A 89 -4.91 23.50 -11.88
CA ARG A 89 -5.26 22.08 -11.99
C ARG A 89 -5.68 21.48 -10.66
N LEU A 90 -5.08 21.94 -9.56
CA LEU A 90 -5.46 21.53 -8.21
C LEU A 90 -6.91 21.92 -7.93
N GLU A 91 -7.29 23.17 -8.22
CA GLU A 91 -8.66 23.66 -8.11
C GLU A 91 -9.63 22.85 -9.00
N LEU A 92 -9.27 22.65 -10.28
CA LEU A 92 -10.14 21.99 -11.27
C LEU A 92 -10.38 20.51 -11.00
N TYR A 93 -9.37 19.76 -10.57
CA TYR A 93 -9.44 18.30 -10.46
C TYR A 93 -9.53 17.78 -9.02
N HIS A 94 -9.13 18.59 -8.05
CA HIS A 94 -9.04 18.18 -6.65
C HIS A 94 -9.83 19.09 -5.70
N GLY A 95 -10.43 20.18 -6.20
CA GLY A 95 -11.39 21.00 -5.45
C GLY A 95 -10.82 21.67 -4.21
N ALA A 96 -9.50 21.92 -4.20
CA ALA A 96 -8.80 22.66 -3.16
C ALA A 96 -9.09 24.16 -3.25
#